data_AF-A0A2S9IJ17-F1
#
_entry.id   AF-A0A2S9IJ17-F1
#
_cell.length_a   1.000
_cell.length_b   1.000
_cell.length_c   1.000
_cell.angle_alpha   90.00
_cell.angle_beta   90.00
_cell.angle_gamma   90.00
#
_symmetry.space_group_name_H-M   'P 1'
#
loop_
_entity.id
_entity.type
_entity.pdbx_description
1 polymer ?
#
loop_
_entity_poly.entity_id
_entity_poly.type
_entity_poly.pdbx_seq_one_letter_code
_entity_poly.pdbx_strand_id
1 'polypeptide(L)'
;MMSSEAFREAIRLFLVDGTPAGLRKARIHGWTGLDFVATASTFGTLAERPEVDRRGVYILEGPDPRRLGETRVKTELPRLATGPRRENGKWV
;
A
#
# COMPACT_ATOMS: atom_id res chain seq x y z
N MET A 1 -11.56 -23.06 -16.21
CA MET A 1 -11.46 -21.71 -16.83
C MET A 1 -12.24 -20.77 -15.93
N MET A 2 -11.57 -19.96 -15.10
CA MET A 2 -12.27 -19.04 -14.19
C MET A 2 -12.72 -17.82 -15.02
N SER A 3 -14.02 -17.59 -15.13
CA SER A 3 -14.55 -16.37 -15.73
C SER A 3 -14.25 -15.21 -14.80
N SER A 4 -13.45 -14.24 -15.28
CA SER A 4 -13.33 -12.92 -14.66
C SER A 4 -14.63 -12.18 -14.92
N GLU A 5 -15.55 -12.23 -13.96
CA GLU A 5 -16.67 -11.32 -13.93
C GLU A 5 -16.14 -9.95 -13.48
N ALA A 6 -16.27 -8.95 -14.34
CA ALA A 6 -15.77 -7.62 -14.05
C ALA A 6 -16.55 -7.01 -12.87
N PHE A 7 -15.91 -6.92 -11.70
CA PHE A 7 -16.45 -6.22 -10.55
C PHE A 7 -16.62 -4.72 -10.90
N ARG A 8 -17.85 -4.30 -11.16
CA ARG A 8 -18.21 -2.90 -11.43
C ARG A 8 -18.60 -2.20 -10.13
N GLU A 9 -17.65 -2.08 -9.22
CA GLU A 9 -17.85 -1.26 -8.01
C GLU A 9 -17.11 0.07 -8.12
N ALA A 10 -17.79 1.16 -7.73
CA ALA A 10 -17.21 2.49 -7.71
C ALA A 10 -16.25 2.61 -6.51
N ILE A 11 -14.98 2.89 -6.80
CA ILE A 11 -13.95 3.17 -5.79
C ILE A 11 -13.90 4.69 -5.57
N ARG A 12 -14.02 5.13 -4.32
CA ARG A 12 -13.73 6.53 -3.95
C ARG A 12 -12.28 6.65 -3.52
N LEU A 13 -11.51 7.43 -4.28
CA LEU A 13 -10.12 7.78 -3.95
C LEU A 13 -10.07 9.17 -3.31
N PHE A 14 -9.33 9.27 -2.23
CA PHE A 14 -9.03 10.50 -1.50
C PHE A 14 -7.54 10.78 -1.63
N LEU A 15 -7.19 11.90 -2.26
CA LEU A 15 -5.80 12.36 -2.38
C LEU A 15 -5.46 13.15 -1.11
N VAL A 16 -4.56 12.63 -0.27
CA VAL A 16 -4.27 13.22 1.04
C VAL A 16 -3.58 14.58 0.90
N ASP A 17 -2.70 14.72 -0.09
CA ASP A 17 -1.94 15.94 -0.40
C ASP A 17 -2.49 16.68 -1.63
N GLY A 18 -3.63 16.26 -2.17
CA GLY A 18 -4.23 16.82 -3.38
C GLY A 18 -3.52 16.42 -4.69
N THR A 19 -2.46 15.62 -4.64
CA THR A 19 -1.72 15.20 -5.82
C THR A 19 -2.08 13.77 -6.23
N PRO A 20 -2.25 13.48 -7.53
CA PRO A 20 -2.48 12.12 -7.98
C PRO A 20 -1.26 11.21 -7.84
N ALA A 21 -0.09 11.71 -7.44
CA ALA A 21 1.15 10.94 -7.28
C ALA A 21 1.47 10.62 -5.81
N GLY A 22 0.89 11.37 -4.88
CA GLY A 22 1.17 11.31 -3.46
C GLY A 22 0.38 10.26 -2.70
N LEU A 23 0.16 10.50 -1.40
CA LEU A 23 -0.53 9.53 -0.53
C LEU A 23 -2.02 9.47 -0.89
N ARG A 24 -2.52 8.26 -1.14
CA ARG A 24 -3.92 8.03 -1.50
C ARG A 24 -4.59 7.09 -0.52
N LYS A 25 -5.87 7.35 -0.25
CA LYS A 25 -6.75 6.50 0.55
C LYS A 25 -7.95 6.10 -0.30
N ALA A 26 -8.29 4.82 -0.32
CA ALA A 26 -9.43 4.31 -1.08
C ALA A 26 -10.57 3.84 -0.18
N ARG A 27 -11.81 3.93 -0.69
CA ARG A 27 -13.00 3.32 -0.08
C ARG A 27 -13.83 2.62 -1.15
N ILE A 28 -14.15 1.36 -0.88
CA ILE A 28 -15.03 0.51 -1.69
C ILE A 28 -16.36 0.38 -0.94
N HIS A 29 -17.49 0.46 -1.65
CA HIS A 29 -18.81 0.31 -1.03
C HIS A 29 -18.98 -1.12 -0.46
N GLY A 30 -19.56 -1.26 0.74
CA GLY A 30 -19.74 -2.57 1.37
C GLY A 30 -18.49 -3.17 2.02
N TRP A 31 -17.31 -2.57 1.84
CA TRP A 31 -16.06 -3.00 2.48
C TRP A 31 -15.73 -2.14 3.71
N THR A 32 -15.39 -2.80 4.82
CA THR A 32 -15.04 -2.14 6.10
C THR A 32 -13.52 -1.97 6.32
N GLY A 33 -12.71 -2.23 5.29
CA GLY A 33 -11.26 -2.04 5.37
C GLY A 33 -10.79 -0.62 5.00
N LEU A 34 -9.48 -0.42 5.15
CA LEU A 34 -8.80 0.83 4.82
C LEU A 34 -7.62 0.46 3.94
N ASP A 35 -7.51 1.12 2.79
CA ASP A 35 -6.40 0.96 1.87
C ASP A 35 -5.59 2.25 1.78
N PHE A 36 -4.27 2.10 1.74
CA PHE A 36 -3.31 3.20 1.60
C PHE A 36 -2.29 2.86 0.53
N VAL A 37 -2.07 3.80 -0.37
CA VAL A 37 -1.04 3.69 -1.42
C VAL A 37 -0.03 4.81 -1.24
N ALA A 38 1.23 4.43 -1.01
CA ALA A 38 2.36 5.33 -0.92
C ALA A 38 3.45 4.95 -1.92
N THR A 39 4.18 5.95 -2.39
CA THR A 39 5.46 5.77 -3.10
C THR A 39 6.58 5.52 -2.09
N ALA A 40 7.76 5.10 -2.58
CA ALA A 40 8.95 4.99 -1.74
C ALA A 40 9.28 6.29 -0.98
N SER A 41 9.07 7.45 -1.61
CA SER A 41 9.32 8.76 -0.98
C SER A 41 8.28 9.17 0.06
N THR A 42 7.03 8.69 -0.05
CA THR A 42 5.94 9.02 0.89
C THR A 42 5.69 7.94 1.94
N PHE A 43 6.43 6.84 1.86
CA PHE A 43 6.31 5.71 2.78
C PHE A 43 6.57 6.08 4.24
N GLY A 44 7.54 6.97 4.52
CA GLY A 44 7.80 7.44 5.88
C GLY A 44 6.58 8.13 6.52
N THR A 45 5.91 9.00 5.76
CA THR A 45 4.66 9.66 6.20
C THR A 45 3.52 8.67 6.39
N LEU A 46 3.44 7.61 5.55
CA LEU A 46 2.48 6.53 5.74
C LEU A 46 2.76 5.75 7.03
N ALA A 47 4.03 5.41 7.30
CA ALA A 47 4.44 4.60 8.44
C ALA A 47 4.20 5.29 9.79
N GLU A 48 4.15 6.62 9.82
CA GLU A 48 3.83 7.40 11.03
C GLU A 48 2.32 7.45 11.33
N ARG A 49 1.46 6.90 10.46
CA ARG A 49 0.00 6.96 10.63
C ARG A 49 -0.49 5.90 11.63
N PRO A 50 -1.25 6.27 12.66
CA PRO A 50 -1.84 5.31 13.59
C PRO A 50 -2.83 4.36 12.90
N GLU A 51 -3.43 4.75 11.77
CA GLU A 51 -4.38 3.88 11.06
C GLU A 51 -3.73 2.68 10.35
N VAL A 52 -2.40 2.72 10.12
CA VAL A 52 -1.65 1.58 9.59
C VAL A 52 -1.02 0.70 10.67
N ASP A 53 -1.09 1.12 11.94
CA ASP A 53 -0.66 0.32 13.10
C ASP A 53 -1.74 -0.69 13.50
N ARG A 54 -2.12 -1.53 12.55
CA ARG A 54 -3.12 -2.58 12.72
C ARG A 54 -2.81 -3.73 11.78
N ARG A 55 -3.34 -4.91 12.08
CA ARG A 55 -3.17 -6.07 11.19
C ARG A 55 -3.79 -5.78 9.83
N GLY A 56 -3.03 -6.01 8.77
CA GLY A 56 -3.43 -5.81 7.39
C GLY A 56 -2.57 -6.63 6.43
N VAL A 57 -2.86 -6.54 5.14
CA VAL A 57 -2.03 -7.11 4.07
C VAL A 57 -1.20 -5.97 3.47
N TYR A 58 0.09 -6.19 3.30
CA TYR A 58 0.99 -5.24 2.67
C TYR A 58 1.45 -5.77 1.33
N ILE A 59 1.40 -4.90 0.32
CA ILE A 59 1.82 -5.19 -1.05
C ILE A 59 2.94 -4.20 -1.38
N LEU A 60 4.13 -4.73 -1.66
CA LEU A 60 5.24 -3.96 -2.20
C LEU A 60 5.41 -4.35 -3.67
N GLU A 61 5.29 -3.37 -4.55
CA GLU A 61 5.50 -3.53 -5.99
C GLU A 61 6.61 -2.63 -6.51
N GLY A 62 7.33 -3.09 -7.52
CA GLY A 62 8.38 -2.33 -8.18
C GLY A 62 9.01 -3.11 -9.34
N PRO A 63 9.97 -2.51 -10.06
CA PRO A 63 10.65 -3.17 -11.18
C PRO A 63 11.28 -4.51 -10.77
N ASP A 64 11.11 -5.55 -11.58
CA ASP A 64 11.80 -6.82 -11.34
C ASP A 64 13.30 -6.67 -11.69
N PRO A 65 14.22 -6.84 -10.72
CA PRO A 65 15.65 -6.72 -10.99
C PRO A 65 16.19 -7.82 -11.93
N ARG A 66 15.42 -8.89 -12.17
CA ARG A 66 15.80 -10.02 -13.03
C ARG A 66 15.10 -10.01 -14.38
N ARG A 67 14.03 -9.23 -14.54
CA ARG A 67 13.21 -9.19 -15.76
C ARG A 67 12.88 -7.75 -16.14
N LEU A 68 13.52 -7.27 -17.20
CA LEU A 68 13.34 -5.90 -17.68
C LEU A 68 11.90 -5.65 -18.13
N GLY A 69 11.30 -4.57 -17.65
CA GLY A 69 9.92 -4.18 -17.99
C GLY A 69 8.84 -4.90 -17.20
N GLU A 70 9.19 -5.85 -16.35
CA GLU A 70 8.23 -6.55 -15.48
C GLU A 70 8.15 -5.90 -14.10
N THR A 71 6.99 -6.03 -13.46
CA THR A 71 6.77 -5.62 -12.07
C THR A 71 6.82 -6.85 -11.18
N ARG A 72 7.63 -6.79 -10.13
CA ARG A 72 7.67 -7.80 -9.07
C ARG A 72 6.83 -7.34 -7.89
N VAL A 73 5.95 -8.22 -7.44
CA VAL A 73 5.09 -8.00 -6.26
C VAL A 73 5.54 -8.90 -5.11
N LYS A 74 5.66 -8.33 -3.92
CA LYS A 74 5.84 -9.05 -2.67
C LYS A 74 4.65 -8.81 -1.76
N THR A 75 4.13 -9.87 -1.16
CA THR A 75 3.09 -9.81 -0.13
C THR A 75 3.67 -10.31 1.18
N GLU A 76 3.48 -9.56 2.26
CA GLU A 76 4.00 -9.93 3.58
C GLU A 76 2.87 -9.91 4.63
N LEU A 77 2.89 -10.89 5.54
CA LEU A 77 1.95 -10.97 6.66
C LEU A 77 2.45 -10.11 7.83
N PRO A 78 1.55 -9.41 8.54
CA PRO A 78 1.92 -8.41 9.53
C PRO A 78 2.56 -8.99 10.80
N ARG A 79 2.65 -10.32 10.94
CA ARG A 79 3.19 -10.94 12.17
C ARG A 79 4.73 -10.96 12.27
N LEU A 80 5.45 -10.51 11.25
CA LEU A 80 6.91 -10.32 11.29
C LEU A 80 7.40 -9.05 10.58
N ALA A 81 6.50 -8.16 10.17
CA ALA A 81 6.89 -6.78 9.93
C ALA A 81 6.99 -6.10 11.30
N THR A 82 8.11 -6.27 11.99
CA THR A 82 8.67 -5.06 12.63
C THR A 82 8.72 -4.04 11.50
N GLY A 83 7.73 -3.14 11.45
CA GLY A 83 7.75 -2.02 10.52
C GLY A 83 9.08 -1.29 10.66
N PRO A 84 9.42 -0.41 9.69
CA PRO A 84 10.71 0.26 9.70
C PRO A 84 10.94 0.89 11.08
N ARG A 85 11.94 0.38 11.81
CA ARG A 85 12.18 0.83 13.18
C ARG A 85 13.00 2.10 13.06
N ARG A 86 12.66 3.14 13.82
CA ARG A 86 13.59 4.26 13.98
C ARG A 86 14.74 3.81 14.87
N GLU A 87 15.91 3.62 14.26
CA GLU A 87 17.18 3.45 14.98
C GLU A 87 18.04 4.68 14.66
N ASN A 88 18.45 5.41 15.70
CA ASN A 88 19.25 6.64 15.57
C ASN A 88 18.67 7.67 14.55
N GLY A 89 17.35 7.79 14.51
CA GLY A 89 16.65 8.74 13.63
C GLY A 89 16.48 8.28 12.19
N LYS A 90 16.96 7.09 11.82
CA LYS A 90 16.87 6.50 10.47
C LYS A 90 15.87 5.35 10.43
N TRP A 91 15.13 5.25 9.32
CA TRP A 91 14.23 4.13 9.05
C TRP A 91 15.06 2.91 8.63
N VAL A 92 14.99 1.83 9.40
CA VAL A 92 15.63 0.52 9.12
C VAL A 92 14.59 -0.53 8.86
#